data_AF-A0AAP8KKS7-F1
#
_entry.id   AF-A0AAP8KKS7-F1
#
_cell.length_a   1.000
_cell.length_b   1.000
_cell.length_c   1.000
_cell.angle_alpha   90.00
_cell.angle_beta   90.00
_cell.angle_gamma   90.00
#
_symmetry.space_group_name_H-M   'P 1'
#
loop_
_entity.id
_entity.type
_entity.pdbx_description
1 polymer ?
#
loop_
_entity_poly.entity_id
_entity_poly.type
_entity_poly.pdbx_seq_one_letter_code
_entity_poly.pdbx_strand_id
1 'polypeptide(L)'
;LLTAQWEEKLLLIERGKYQAKTFINEMKDFTKDVVNGIKNSDRKYKHDNLTTTECPTCGKFMIKVKTKNGQMLVCQDPSCKTKKNVQRKTNARCPNCKKKLTLFGKGKEAVYRCVCGHSETQAHMDQRMKSKSSGKVSRKEMKKYMNKNEGLDNNPFK
;
A
#
# COMPACT_ATOMS: atom_id res chain seq x y z
N LEU A 1 25.97 11.73 -13.47
CA LEU A 1 27.06 12.67 -13.11
C LEU A 1 26.60 14.12 -12.89
N LEU A 2 25.43 14.55 -13.39
CA LEU A 2 24.91 15.91 -13.16
C LEU A 2 24.76 16.28 -11.67
N THR A 3 24.24 15.35 -10.85
CA THR A 3 24.07 15.56 -9.40
C THR A 3 25.39 15.82 -8.70
N ALA A 4 26.45 15.08 -9.04
CA ALA A 4 27.77 15.28 -8.46
C ALA A 4 28.36 16.65 -8.79
N GLN A 5 28.16 17.15 -10.02
CA GLN A 5 28.61 18.47 -10.43
C GLN A 5 27.89 19.60 -9.68
N TRP A 6 26.61 19.41 -9.33
CA TRP A 6 25.87 20.39 -8.53
C TRP A 6 26.38 20.44 -7.09
N GLU A 7 26.62 19.30 -6.46
CA GLU A 7 27.19 19.22 -5.11
C GLU A 7 28.57 19.91 -5.04
N GLU A 8 29.44 19.67 -6.04
CA GLU A 8 30.74 20.35 -6.13
C GLU A 8 30.61 21.87 -6.24
N LYS A 9 29.70 22.36 -7.10
CA LYS A 9 29.44 23.81 -7.24
C LYS A 9 28.87 24.40 -5.94
N LEU A 10 28.01 23.67 -5.22
CA LEU A 10 27.51 24.10 -3.90
C LEU A 10 28.64 24.21 -2.87
N LEU A 11 29.58 23.27 -2.83
CA LEU A 11 30.77 23.33 -1.98
C LEU A 11 31.68 24.52 -2.33
N LEU A 12 31.80 24.86 -3.62
CA LEU A 12 32.57 26.04 -4.04
C LEU A 12 31.89 27.35 -3.63
N ILE A 13 30.56 27.41 -3.62
CA ILE A 13 29.79 28.56 -3.09
C ILE A 13 30.03 28.71 -1.59
N GLU A 14 29.95 27.62 -0.83
CA GLU A 14 30.24 27.62 0.61
C GLU A 14 31.64 28.19 0.90
N ARG A 15 32.63 27.79 0.09
CA ARG A 15 34.02 28.26 0.19
C ARG A 15 34.25 29.67 -0.37
N GLY A 16 33.21 30.35 -0.85
CA GLY A 16 33.31 31.68 -1.47
C GLY A 16 34.03 31.71 -2.83
N LYS A 17 34.33 30.55 -3.42
CA LYS A 17 35.03 30.40 -4.70
C LYS A 17 34.08 30.42 -5.91
N TYR A 18 32.78 30.42 -5.67
CA TYR A 18 31.76 30.47 -6.72
C TYR A 18 30.58 31.35 -6.31
N GLN A 19 30.00 32.06 -7.27
CA GLN A 19 28.87 32.96 -7.00
C GLN A 19 27.55 32.22 -7.10
N ALA A 20 26.73 32.33 -6.04
CA ALA A 20 25.40 31.73 -5.99
C ALA A 20 24.48 32.20 -7.13
N LYS A 21 24.58 33.47 -7.54
CA LYS A 21 23.79 34.02 -8.66
C LYS A 21 24.10 33.31 -9.98
N THR A 22 25.38 33.05 -10.25
CA THR A 22 25.83 32.33 -11.46
C THR A 22 25.27 30.92 -11.47
N PHE A 23 25.38 30.19 -10.34
CA PHE A 23 24.81 28.85 -10.21
C PHE A 23 23.31 28.81 -10.50
N ILE A 24 22.53 29.76 -9.93
CA ILE A 24 21.09 29.83 -10.16
C ILE A 24 20.76 30.07 -11.63
N ASN A 25 21.52 30.95 -12.30
CA ASN A 25 21.31 31.22 -13.72
C ASN A 25 21.61 29.98 -14.58
N GLU A 26 22.72 29.28 -14.32
CA GLU A 26 23.04 28.01 -15.00
C GLU A 26 21.92 26.98 -14.82
N MET A 27 21.35 26.84 -13.61
CA MET A 27 20.24 25.91 -13.39
C MET A 27 18.98 26.31 -14.17
N LYS A 28 18.68 27.62 -14.26
CA LYS A 28 17.55 28.11 -15.05
C LYS A 28 17.74 27.81 -16.53
N ASP A 29 18.94 28.05 -17.07
CA ASP A 29 19.22 27.82 -18.48
C ASP A 29 19.22 26.32 -18.81
N PHE A 30 19.84 25.49 -17.97
CA PHE A 30 19.74 24.04 -18.08
C PHE A 30 18.28 23.56 -18.09
N THR A 31 17.44 24.11 -17.21
CA THR A 31 16.02 23.76 -17.16
C THR A 31 15.30 24.16 -18.45
N LYS A 32 15.59 25.35 -19.01
CA LYS A 32 15.03 25.79 -20.30
C LYS A 32 15.43 24.84 -21.42
N ASP A 33 16.71 24.45 -21.49
CA ASP A 33 17.22 23.55 -22.52
C ASP A 33 16.54 22.18 -22.46
N VAL A 34 16.41 21.62 -21.26
CA VAL A 34 15.70 20.34 -21.04
C VAL A 34 14.24 20.45 -21.45
N VAL A 35 13.54 21.51 -21.03
CA VAL A 35 12.12 21.72 -21.37
C VAL A 35 11.94 21.89 -22.88
N ASN A 36 12.80 22.67 -23.53
CA ASN A 36 12.77 22.87 -24.99
C ASN A 36 13.06 21.57 -25.73
N GLY A 37 14.05 20.80 -25.25
CA GLY A 37 14.36 19.47 -25.79
C GLY A 37 13.17 18.51 -25.70
N ILE A 38 12.43 18.52 -24.58
CA ILE A 38 11.24 17.69 -24.42
C ILE A 38 10.10 18.17 -25.33
N LYS A 39 9.83 19.48 -25.37
CA LYS A 39 8.76 20.06 -26.20
C LYS A 39 8.95 19.78 -27.69
N ASN A 40 10.19 19.83 -28.17
CA ASN A 40 10.54 19.60 -29.57
C ASN A 40 10.79 18.12 -29.87
N SER A 41 10.63 17.22 -28.91
CA SER A 41 10.81 15.78 -29.14
C SER A 41 9.52 15.11 -29.61
N ASP A 42 9.62 14.28 -30.65
CA ASP A 42 8.51 13.46 -31.15
C ASP A 42 8.28 12.17 -30.34
N ARG A 43 9.05 11.98 -29.26
CA ARG A 43 9.00 10.75 -28.46
C ARG A 43 7.69 10.70 -27.67
N LYS A 44 6.86 9.71 -27.97
CA LYS A 44 5.64 9.44 -27.20
C LYS A 44 5.97 8.68 -25.93
N TYR A 45 5.48 9.18 -24.80
CA TYR A 45 5.58 8.49 -23.52
C TYR A 45 4.81 7.15 -23.57
N LYS A 46 5.47 6.08 -23.15
CA LYS A 46 4.87 4.74 -23.01
C LYS A 46 4.96 4.32 -21.55
N HIS A 47 3.90 3.67 -21.07
CA HIS A 47 3.87 3.14 -19.71
C HIS A 47 4.54 1.76 -19.67
N ASP A 48 5.59 1.62 -18.87
CA ASP A 48 6.31 0.33 -18.71
C ASP A 48 5.52 -0.71 -17.91
N ASN A 49 4.48 -0.27 -17.20
CA ASN A 49 3.67 -1.06 -16.28
C ASN A 49 2.28 -1.39 -16.84
N LEU A 50 2.13 -1.43 -18.17
CA LEU A 50 0.94 -1.93 -18.84
C LEU A 50 0.70 -3.41 -18.55
N THR A 51 -0.57 -3.79 -18.43
CA THR A 51 -0.99 -5.18 -18.28
C THR A 51 -1.96 -5.57 -19.40
N THR A 52 -2.09 -6.87 -19.67
CA THR A 52 -3.08 -7.43 -20.62
C THR A 52 -4.52 -7.33 -20.11
N THR A 53 -4.76 -6.70 -18.95
CA THR A 53 -6.09 -6.58 -18.38
C THR A 53 -6.80 -5.37 -18.98
N GLU A 54 -7.95 -5.60 -19.60
CA GLU A 54 -8.74 -4.53 -20.18
C GLU A 54 -9.58 -3.79 -19.13
N CYS A 55 -9.72 -2.48 -19.37
CA CYS A 55 -10.60 -1.61 -18.63
C CYS A 55 -12.06 -1.93 -18.99
N PRO A 56 -12.93 -2.25 -18.03
CA PRO A 56 -14.32 -2.61 -18.29
C PRO A 56 -15.16 -1.41 -18.77
N THR A 57 -14.62 -0.20 -18.71
CA THR A 57 -15.33 1.04 -19.06
C THR A 57 -14.96 1.54 -20.45
N CYS A 58 -13.71 1.36 -20.88
CA CYS A 58 -13.24 1.93 -22.14
C CYS A 58 -12.43 0.96 -23.02
N GLY A 59 -12.32 -0.31 -22.64
CA GLY A 59 -11.62 -1.36 -23.40
C GLY A 59 -10.09 -1.27 -23.42
N LYS A 60 -9.51 -0.08 -23.15
CA LYS A 60 -8.06 0.12 -23.09
C LYS A 60 -7.39 -0.71 -21.98
N PHE A 61 -6.12 -1.03 -22.16
CA PHE A 61 -5.33 -1.74 -21.15
C PHE A 61 -5.20 -0.96 -19.85
N MET A 62 -5.04 -1.70 -18.76
CA MET A 62 -4.83 -1.15 -17.43
C MET A 62 -3.34 -1.16 -17.06
N ILE A 63 -2.98 -0.25 -16.16
CA ILE A 63 -1.65 0.00 -15.64
C ILE A 63 -1.55 -0.56 -14.22
N LYS A 64 -0.50 -1.32 -13.92
CA LYS A 64 -0.21 -1.84 -12.58
C LYS A 64 0.49 -0.79 -11.72
N VAL A 65 -0.19 -0.35 -10.66
CA VAL A 65 0.31 0.65 -9.71
C VAL A 65 0.48 0.04 -8.32
N LYS A 66 1.65 0.26 -7.72
CA LYS A 66 1.92 -0.08 -6.32
C LYS A 66 1.48 1.08 -5.43
N THR A 67 0.72 0.78 -4.37
CA THR A 67 0.27 1.74 -3.36
C THR A 67 0.71 1.27 -1.97
N LYS A 68 0.64 2.16 -0.96
CA LYS A 68 0.91 1.79 0.44
C LYS A 68 0.09 0.58 0.92
N ASN A 69 -1.13 0.47 0.40
CA ASN A 69 -2.14 -0.52 0.78
C ASN A 69 -2.11 -1.80 -0.06
N GLY A 70 -1.24 -1.90 -1.08
CA GLY A 70 -1.14 -3.07 -1.95
C GLY A 70 -0.95 -2.70 -3.41
N GLN A 71 -1.55 -3.46 -4.32
CA GLN A 71 -1.41 -3.26 -5.76
C GLN A 71 -2.79 -3.10 -6.41
N MET A 72 -2.87 -2.21 -7.38
CA MET A 72 -4.09 -1.92 -8.12
C MET A 72 -3.81 -1.77 -9.62
N LEU A 73 -4.84 -2.02 -10.41
CA LEU A 73 -4.88 -1.71 -11.83
C LEU A 73 -5.65 -0.40 -11.99
N VAL A 74 -5.06 0.56 -12.69
CA VAL A 74 -5.66 1.85 -13.05
C VAL A 74 -5.79 1.91 -14.55
N CYS A 75 -6.86 2.48 -15.09
CA CYS A 75 -6.96 2.63 -16.55
C CYS A 75 -5.77 3.44 -17.10
N GLN A 76 -5.27 3.08 -18.29
CA GLN A 76 -4.23 3.84 -18.98
C GLN A 76 -4.71 5.25 -19.35
N ASP A 77 -5.98 5.41 -19.66
CA ASP A 77 -6.55 6.68 -20.07
C ASP A 77 -6.81 7.58 -18.84
N PRO A 78 -6.18 8.77 -18.75
CA PRO A 78 -6.41 9.70 -17.64
C PRO A 78 -7.86 10.19 -17.53
N SER A 79 -8.61 10.20 -18.63
CA SER A 79 -10.03 10.54 -18.61
C SER A 79 -10.88 9.44 -17.96
N CYS A 80 -10.42 8.19 -18.06
CA CYS A 80 -11.09 7.03 -17.50
C CYS A 80 -10.64 6.78 -16.04
N LYS A 81 -11.49 7.13 -15.08
CA LYS A 81 -11.17 7.01 -13.64
C LYS A 81 -11.31 5.59 -13.06
N THR A 82 -11.43 4.57 -13.91
CA THR A 82 -11.69 3.18 -13.49
C THR A 82 -10.46 2.56 -12.82
N LYS A 83 -10.70 1.94 -11.66
CA LYS A 83 -9.68 1.34 -10.80
C LYS A 83 -10.14 -0.04 -10.33
N LYS A 84 -9.24 -1.03 -10.40
CA LYS A 84 -9.46 -2.39 -9.89
C LYS A 84 -8.37 -2.72 -8.85
N ASN A 85 -8.77 -2.93 -7.60
CA ASN A 85 -7.85 -3.44 -6.59
C ASN A 85 -7.52 -4.90 -6.90
N VAL A 86 -6.22 -5.22 -7.00
CA VAL A 86 -5.73 -6.59 -7.21
C VAL A 86 -5.29 -7.21 -5.89
N GLN A 87 -4.60 -6.41 -5.07
CA GLN A 87 -4.02 -6.84 -3.82
C GLN A 87 -4.28 -5.78 -2.75
N ARG A 88 -4.79 -6.20 -1.59
CA ARG A 88 -5.03 -5.32 -0.43
C ARG A 88 -4.41 -5.91 0.83
N LYS A 89 -3.55 -5.14 1.50
CA LYS A 89 -3.06 -5.48 2.85
C LYS A 89 -4.23 -5.40 3.83
N THR A 90 -4.40 -6.44 4.64
CA THR A 90 -5.47 -6.51 5.64
C THR A 90 -4.90 -6.55 7.06
N ASN A 91 -5.75 -6.34 8.06
CA ASN A 91 -5.36 -6.51 9.47
C ASN A 91 -5.56 -7.95 9.96
N ALA A 92 -6.07 -8.84 9.11
CA ALA A 92 -6.19 -10.26 9.40
C ALA A 92 -4.81 -10.86 9.70
N ARG A 93 -4.76 -11.79 10.66
CA ARG A 93 -3.52 -12.37 11.16
C ARG A 93 -3.43 -13.83 10.75
N CYS A 94 -2.29 -14.22 10.20
CA CYS A 94 -2.01 -15.59 9.83
C CYS A 94 -2.08 -16.52 11.05
N PRO A 95 -2.72 -17.69 10.96
CA PRO A 95 -2.80 -18.65 12.05
C PRO A 95 -1.43 -19.21 12.43
N ASN A 96 -0.52 -19.37 11.44
CA ASN A 96 0.79 -19.99 11.65
C ASN A 96 1.81 -19.01 12.25
N CYS A 97 1.96 -17.83 11.66
CA CYS A 97 3.04 -16.89 12.03
C CYS A 97 2.56 -15.54 12.61
N LYS A 98 1.24 -15.33 12.73
CA LYS A 98 0.63 -14.07 13.21
C LYS A 98 1.00 -12.79 12.42
N LYS A 99 1.70 -12.91 11.29
CA LYS A 99 1.94 -11.79 10.36
C LYS A 99 0.64 -11.40 9.65
N LYS A 100 0.57 -10.16 9.17
CA LYS A 100 -0.61 -9.64 8.45
C LYS A 100 -0.81 -10.39 7.13
N LEU A 101 -2.05 -10.73 6.84
CA LEU A 101 -2.45 -11.38 5.59
C LEU A 101 -2.74 -10.36 4.51
N THR A 102 -2.48 -10.74 3.27
CA THR A 102 -2.78 -9.93 2.10
C THR A 102 -3.89 -10.58 1.29
N LEU A 103 -4.93 -9.82 0.99
CA LEU A 103 -6.10 -10.27 0.23
C LEU A 103 -5.85 -10.08 -1.27
N PHE A 104 -6.14 -11.11 -2.04
CA PHE A 104 -6.10 -11.12 -3.50
C PHE A 104 -7.50 -11.38 -4.06
N GLY A 105 -7.88 -10.64 -5.10
CA GLY A 105 -9.21 -10.77 -5.73
C GLY A 105 -10.33 -10.03 -4.99
N LYS A 106 -11.57 -10.31 -5.38
CA LYS A 106 -12.80 -9.71 -4.83
C LYS A 106 -13.86 -10.78 -4.60
N GLY A 107 -14.74 -10.58 -3.63
CA GLY A 107 -15.88 -11.46 -3.38
C GLY A 107 -15.52 -12.73 -2.58
N LYS A 108 -16.35 -13.76 -2.72
CA LYS A 108 -16.22 -15.03 -1.97
C LYS A 108 -14.99 -15.85 -2.35
N GLU A 109 -14.50 -15.67 -3.57
CA GLU A 109 -13.29 -16.32 -4.10
C GLU A 109 -12.00 -15.57 -3.73
N ALA A 110 -12.09 -14.46 -3.00
CA ALA A 110 -10.91 -13.73 -2.58
C ALA A 110 -10.04 -14.61 -1.66
N VAL A 111 -8.73 -14.56 -1.86
CA VAL A 111 -7.77 -15.41 -1.14
C VAL A 111 -6.85 -14.55 -0.29
N TYR A 112 -6.75 -14.88 1.00
CA TYR A 112 -5.73 -14.35 1.89
C TYR A 112 -4.45 -15.16 1.72
N ARG A 113 -3.33 -14.49 1.49
CA ARG A 113 -2.00 -15.12 1.43
C ARG A 113 -1.06 -14.46 2.43
N CYS A 114 -0.34 -15.29 3.17
CA CYS A 114 0.71 -14.89 4.08
C CYS A 114 2.08 -14.98 3.42
N VAL A 115 3.03 -14.21 3.94
CA VAL A 115 4.46 -14.32 3.58
C VAL A 115 5.09 -15.66 3.97
N CYS A 116 4.50 -16.40 4.91
CA CYS A 116 4.97 -17.73 5.31
C CYS A 116 4.41 -18.87 4.46
N GLY A 117 3.77 -18.58 3.32
CA GLY A 117 3.18 -19.57 2.42
C GLY A 117 1.75 -19.99 2.76
N HIS A 118 1.22 -19.70 3.95
CA HIS A 118 -0.17 -19.99 4.29
C HIS A 118 -1.15 -19.20 3.40
N SER A 119 -2.15 -19.88 2.84
CA SER A 119 -3.25 -19.27 2.11
C SER A 119 -4.60 -19.84 2.51
N GLU A 120 -5.62 -19.00 2.55
CA GLU A 120 -6.99 -19.38 2.85
C GLU A 120 -7.98 -18.53 2.06
N THR A 121 -9.12 -19.10 1.70
CA THR A 121 -10.21 -18.37 1.03
C THR A 121 -10.96 -17.49 2.01
N GLN A 122 -11.68 -16.48 1.50
CA GLN A 122 -12.55 -15.62 2.30
C GLN A 122 -13.57 -16.44 3.10
N ALA A 123 -14.16 -17.48 2.50
CA ALA A 123 -15.11 -18.36 3.19
C ALA A 123 -14.48 -19.08 4.40
N HIS A 124 -13.28 -19.64 4.24
CA HIS A 124 -12.59 -20.34 5.33
C HIS A 124 -12.15 -19.36 6.44
N MET A 125 -11.67 -18.18 6.04
CA MET A 125 -11.37 -17.09 6.96
C MET A 125 -12.60 -16.70 7.79
N ASP A 126 -13.76 -16.53 7.16
CA ASP A 126 -15.00 -16.16 7.85
C ASP A 126 -15.47 -17.23 8.83
N GLN A 127 -15.40 -18.52 8.44
CA GLN A 127 -15.69 -19.63 9.35
C GLN A 127 -14.77 -19.63 10.58
N ARG A 128 -13.46 -19.42 10.36
CA ARG A 128 -12.48 -19.33 11.46
C ARG A 128 -12.71 -18.13 12.36
N MET A 129 -13.12 -16.99 11.81
CA MET A 129 -13.44 -15.81 12.60
C MET A 129 -14.71 -16.02 13.43
N LYS A 130 -15.71 -16.72 12.88
CA LYS A 130 -16.90 -17.16 13.63
C LYS A 130 -16.53 -18.09 14.79
N SER A 131 -15.70 -19.12 14.54
CA SER A 131 -15.29 -20.06 15.59
C SER A 131 -14.37 -19.44 16.66
N LYS A 132 -13.62 -18.38 16.34
CA LYS A 132 -12.86 -17.60 17.34
C LYS A 132 -13.72 -16.64 18.15
N SER A 133 -14.87 -16.20 17.62
CA SER A 133 -15.80 -15.29 18.30
C SER A 133 -16.59 -15.99 19.39
N SER A 134 -16.84 -17.29 19.29
CA SER A 134 -17.63 -18.05 20.27
C SER A 134 -16.90 -18.34 21.58
N GLY A 135 -15.57 -18.19 21.62
CA GLY A 135 -14.75 -18.43 22.82
C GLY A 135 -14.28 -17.18 23.57
N LYS A 136 -14.57 -15.97 23.07
CA LYS A 136 -14.19 -14.71 23.73
C LYS A 136 -15.43 -14.06 24.34
N VAL A 137 -15.68 -14.37 25.62
CA VAL A 137 -16.61 -13.65 26.47
C VAL A 137 -16.31 -12.15 26.35
N SER A 138 -17.30 -11.36 25.97
CA SER A 138 -17.16 -9.91 25.85
C SER A 138 -16.72 -9.32 27.18
N ARG A 139 -15.88 -8.28 27.19
CA ARG A 139 -15.47 -7.60 28.43
C ARG A 139 -16.68 -7.15 29.28
N LYS A 140 -17.82 -6.91 28.62
CA LYS A 140 -19.11 -6.56 29.25
C LYS A 140 -19.78 -7.77 29.90
N GLU A 141 -19.69 -8.95 29.29
CA GLU A 141 -20.18 -10.21 29.85
C GLU A 141 -19.29 -10.67 31.00
N MET A 142 -17.97 -10.56 30.87
CA MET A 142 -17.03 -10.89 31.94
C MET A 142 -17.25 -10.01 33.18
N LYS A 143 -17.55 -8.71 33.00
CA LYS A 143 -17.92 -7.80 34.10
C LYS A 143 -19.26 -8.16 34.74
N LYS A 144 -20.21 -8.73 33.98
CA LYS A 144 -21.50 -9.23 34.49
C LYS A 144 -21.34 -10.52 35.31
N TYR A 145 -20.41 -11.40 34.91
CA TYR A 145 -20.03 -12.58 35.70
C TYR A 145 -19.29 -12.19 36.98
N MET A 146 -18.33 -11.27 36.93
CA MET A 146 -17.60 -10.82 38.14
C MET A 146 -18.48 -10.03 39.13
N ASN A 147 -19.53 -9.38 38.66
CA ASN A 147 -20.50 -8.69 39.52
C ASN A 147 -21.60 -9.62 40.08
N LYS A 148 -21.67 -10.88 39.63
CA LYS A 148 -22.50 -11.92 40.24
C LYS A 148 -21.62 -12.78 41.18
N ASN A 149 -21.12 -12.17 42.25
CA ASN A 149 -20.73 -12.93 43.43
C ASN A 149 -22.00 -13.26 44.21
N GLU A 150 -22.68 -14.35 43.84
CA GLU A 150 -23.44 -15.11 44.84
C GLU A 150 -22.42 -15.73 45.79
N GLY A 151 -22.63 -15.56 47.10
CA GLY A 151 -21.71 -15.99 48.14
C GLY A 151 -21.31 -17.46 47.97
N LEU A 152 -20.00 -17.71 47.92
CA LEU A 152 -19.47 -19.05 48.14
C LEU A 152 -19.63 -19.39 49.62
N ASP A 153 -20.80 -19.90 49.96
CA ASP A 153 -21.16 -20.33 51.32
C ASP A 153 -20.61 -21.74 51.63
N ASN A 154 -19.33 -21.97 51.36
CA ASN A 154 -18.61 -23.19 51.74
C ASN A 154 -17.14 -22.86 52.01
N ASN A 155 -16.86 -22.34 53.21
CA ASN A 155 -15.52 -22.17 53.71
C ASN A 155 -15.36 -23.02 54.99
N PRO A 156 -14.68 -24.18 54.94
CA PRO A 156 -14.62 -25.14 56.06
C PRO A 156 -13.60 -24.76 57.16
N PHE A 157 -13.21 -23.49 57.25
CA PHE A 157 -12.27 -22.98 58.26
C PHE A 157 -12.77 -21.69 58.93
N LYS A 158 -14.09 -21.60 59.13
CA LYS A 158 -14.68 -20.58 60.00
C LYS A 158 -15.31 -21.23 61.21
#